data_AF-X1E3C1-F1
#
_entry.id   AF-X1E3C1-F1
#
_cell.length_a   1.000
_cell.length_b   1.000
_cell.length_c   1.000
_cell.angle_alpha   90.00
_cell.angle_beta   90.00
_cell.angle_gamma   90.00
#
_symmetry.space_group_name_H-M   'P 1'
#
loop_
_entity.id
_entity.type
_entity.pdbx_description
1 polymer ?
#
loop_
_entity_poly.entity_id
_entity_poly.type
_entity_poly.pdbx_seq_one_letter_code
_entity_poly.pdbx_strand_id
1 'polypeptide(L)' 'GKLIHDIKVENKIQPLKATKKIGRNDRCPCGSGLKFKKCCIGKGVY' A
#
# COMPACT_ATOMS: atom_id res chain seq x y z
N GLY A 1 2.47 -25.96 -39.47
CA GLY A 1 1.37 -25.64 -38.54
C GLY A 1 1.70 -26.21 -37.18
N LYS A 2 1.93 -25.34 -36.19
CA LYS A 2 1.64 -25.58 -34.77
C LYS A 2 1.57 -24.20 -34.15
N LEU A 3 0.37 -23.86 -33.70
CA LEU A 3 -0.06 -22.51 -33.39
C LEU A 3 0.53 -22.03 -32.06
N ILE A 4 0.96 -20.78 -32.05
CA ILE A 4 1.47 -19.95 -30.94
C ILE A 4 0.43 -19.64 -29.84
N HIS A 5 -0.63 -20.42 -29.70
CA HIS A 5 -1.66 -20.17 -28.71
C HIS A 5 -1.40 -21.04 -27.51
N ASP A 6 -0.80 -20.51 -26.43
CA ASP A 6 -1.00 -20.99 -25.04
C ASP A 6 -0.23 -20.16 -23.97
N ILE A 7 0.22 -18.93 -24.26
CA ILE A 7 0.71 -18.03 -23.19
C ILE A 7 -0.50 -17.29 -22.61
N LYS A 8 -1.20 -17.93 -21.67
CA LYS A 8 -2.28 -17.28 -20.91
C LYS A 8 -1.66 -16.31 -19.88
N VAL A 9 -1.35 -15.09 -20.33
CA VAL A 9 -0.92 -13.99 -19.44
C VAL A 9 -2.13 -13.51 -18.64
N GLU A 10 -2.42 -14.18 -17.53
CA GLU A 10 -3.42 -13.72 -16.58
C GLU A 10 -2.86 -12.52 -15.80
N ASN A 11 -2.92 -11.33 -16.41
CA ASN A 11 -2.70 -10.06 -15.74
C ASN A 11 -3.85 -9.80 -14.75
N LYS A 12 -3.80 -10.46 -13.58
CA LYS A 12 -4.63 -10.08 -12.44
C LYS A 12 -4.13 -8.74 -11.90
N ILE A 13 -4.63 -7.65 -12.47
CA ILE A 13 -4.59 -6.35 -11.80
C ILE A 13 -5.51 -6.50 -10.58
N GLN A 14 -4.92 -6.93 -9.46
CA GLN A 14 -5.65 -6.96 -8.20
C GLN A 14 -6.13 -5.52 -7.94
N PRO A 15 -7.41 -5.29 -7.60
CA PRO A 15 -7.87 -3.96 -7.26
C PRO A 15 -6.96 -3.42 -6.17
N LEU A 16 -6.40 -2.22 -6.39
CA LEU A 16 -5.57 -1.52 -5.42
C LEU A 16 -6.32 -1.56 -4.09
N LYS A 17 -5.88 -2.42 -3.16
CA LYS A 17 -6.48 -2.54 -1.84
C LYS A 17 -6.51 -1.13 -1.30
N ALA A 18 -7.71 -0.60 -1.04
CA ALA A 18 -7.86 0.72 -0.45
C ALA A 18 -7.03 0.72 0.83
N THR A 19 -5.87 1.37 0.78
CA THR A 19 -4.99 1.45 1.94
C THR A 19 -5.80 2.20 2.99
N LYS A 20 -6.00 1.56 4.14
CA LYS A 20 -6.74 2.18 5.23
C LYS A 20 -6.05 3.50 5.55
N LYS A 21 -6.73 4.62 5.33
CA LYS A 21 -6.19 5.94 5.64
C LYS A 21 -5.82 5.96 7.12
N ILE A 22 -4.56 6.26 7.41
CA ILE A 22 -4.10 6.35 8.79
C ILE A 22 -4.68 7.59 9.46
N GLY A 23 -5.26 7.42 10.64
CA GLY A 23 -5.81 8.52 11.42
C GLY A 23 -4.70 9.33 12.10
N ARG A 24 -4.90 10.66 12.23
CA ARG A 24 -3.95 11.57 12.92
C ARG A 24 -3.61 11.11 14.35
N ASN A 25 -4.53 10.45 15.04
CA ASN A 25 -4.34 10.02 16.42
C ASN A 25 -3.88 8.54 16.55
N ASP A 26 -3.80 7.79 15.46
CA ASP A 26 -3.38 6.39 15.46
C ASP A 26 -1.90 6.28 15.81
N ARG A 27 -1.46 5.11 16.28
CA ARG A 27 -0.03 4.86 16.49
C ARG A 27 0.71 4.94 15.15
N CYS A 28 1.88 5.57 15.16
CA CYS A 28 2.66 5.76 13.95
C CYS A 28 3.28 4.43 13.47
N PRO A 29 3.14 4.09 12.17
CA PRO A 29 3.65 2.84 11.61
C PRO A 29 5.18 2.76 11.54
N CYS A 30 5.89 3.86 11.79
CA CYS A 30 7.35 3.86 11.88
C CYS A 30 7.92 3.21 13.17
N GLY A 31 7.06 2.76 14.09
CA GLY A 31 7.49 2.07 15.31
C GLY A 31 7.91 2.99 16.47
N SER A 32 7.80 4.31 16.34
CA SER A 32 8.19 5.26 17.41
C SER A 32 7.34 5.22 18.68
N GLY A 33 6.19 4.53 18.66
CA GLY A 33 5.21 4.54 19.76
C GLY A 33 4.38 5.83 19.87
N LEU A 34 4.68 6.87 19.08
CA LEU A 34 3.96 8.14 19.08
C LEU A 34 2.68 8.08 18.21
N LYS A 35 1.75 9.01 18.46
CA LYS A 35 0.61 9.24 17.55
C LYS A 35 1.12 9.76 16.20
N PHE A 36 0.48 9.37 15.10
CA PHE A 36 0.87 9.75 13.74
C PHE A 36 1.06 11.27 13.58
N LYS A 37 0.14 12.07 14.16
CA LYS A 37 0.22 13.54 14.14
C LYS A 37 1.41 14.15 14.86
N LYS A 38 1.99 13.43 15.82
CA LYS A 38 3.18 13.86 16.60
C LYS A 38 4.47 13.21 16.07
N CYS A 39 4.36 12.40 15.01
CA CYS A 39 5.48 11.64 14.48
C CYS A 39 5.72 11.99 13.01
N CYS A 40 5.16 11.24 12.07
CA CYS A 40 5.49 11.35 10.65
C CYS A 40 4.69 12.41 9.87
N ILE A 41 3.52 12.85 10.36
CA ILE A 41 2.63 13.74 9.59
C ILE A 41 3.27 15.05 9.12
N GLY A 42 4.19 15.60 9.91
CA GLY A 42 4.88 16.86 9.63
C GLY A 42 6.33 16.67 9.20
N LYS A 43 6.77 15.43 9.06
CA LYS A 43 8.16 15.08 8.72
C LYS A 43 8.33 14.62 7.27
N GLY A 44 7.23 14.57 6.50
CA GLY A 44 7.25 14.10 5.10
C GLY A 44 7.54 12.60 4.95
N VAL A 45 7.33 11.81 6.00
CA VAL A 45 7.69 10.38 6.03
C VAL A 45 6.51 9.49 5.62
N TYR A 46 5.29 10.03 5.50
CA TYR A 46 4.05 9.31 5.14
C TYR A 46 3.01 10.25 4.54
#